data_AF-A0A520PTJ6-F1
#
_entry.id   AF-A0A520PTJ6-F1
#
_cell.length_a   1.000
_cell.length_b   1.000
_cell.length_c   1.000
_cell.angle_alpha   90.00
_cell.angle_beta   90.00
_cell.angle_gamma   90.00
#
_symmetry.space_group_name_H-M   'P 1'
#
loop_
_entity.id
_entity.type
_entity.pdbx_description
1 polymer ?
#
loop_
_entity_poly.entity_id
_entity_poly.type
_entity_poly.pdbx_seq_one_letter_code
_entity_poly.pdbx_strand_id
1 'polypeptide(L)'
;MENGKTINLMKIKVIPIAGDASFRTFYRLLINKTSKIIVFAKKEKYKNLIAYAAVNQFLRKNKILAPKLYANNYSKNIIIIEDFGDLSFDKILLRKKNKLSTYKQLVDLLLKIQKIKAKTKIKSIKNRSHIIEKYSKNHLFRESNLFFDWYLPLFLNKKKILGIKKQSNKILLKLYTR
;
A
#
# COMPACT_ATOMS: atom_id res chain seq x y z
N MET A 1 5.07 -27.59 -49.65
CA MET A 1 5.11 -28.10 -48.25
C MET A 1 5.54 -26.92 -47.39
N GLU A 2 4.57 -26.21 -46.80
CA GLU A 2 4.85 -24.96 -46.07
C GLU A 2 5.37 -25.23 -44.65
N ASN A 3 6.47 -24.54 -44.36
CA ASN A 3 7.21 -24.46 -43.10
C ASN A 3 6.31 -24.38 -41.86
N GLY A 4 6.46 -25.36 -40.96
CA GLY A 4 5.84 -25.37 -39.64
C GLY A 4 6.32 -24.16 -38.81
N LYS A 5 5.46 -23.14 -38.70
CA LYS A 5 5.66 -22.01 -37.79
C LYS A 5 5.75 -22.54 -36.36
N THR A 6 6.88 -22.27 -35.69
CA THR A 6 7.10 -22.56 -34.28
C THR A 6 6.07 -21.80 -33.44
N ILE A 7 5.14 -22.52 -32.80
CA ILE A 7 4.17 -21.94 -31.88
C ILE A 7 4.86 -21.77 -30.52
N ASN A 8 5.27 -20.56 -30.19
CA ASN A 8 5.81 -20.25 -28.87
C ASN A 8 4.64 -20.12 -27.87
N LEU A 9 4.32 -21.22 -27.18
CA LEU A 9 3.25 -21.26 -26.17
C LEU A 9 3.60 -20.33 -24.99
N MET A 10 2.71 -19.37 -24.72
CA MET A 10 2.85 -18.40 -23.62
C MET A 10 2.84 -19.13 -22.28
N LYS A 11 3.96 -19.11 -21.55
CA LYS A 11 4.05 -19.73 -20.21
C LYS A 11 3.48 -18.75 -19.18
N ILE A 12 2.37 -19.13 -18.56
CA ILE A 12 1.67 -18.34 -17.54
C ILE A 12 1.70 -19.09 -16.21
N LYS A 13 2.13 -18.41 -15.14
CA LYS A 13 2.07 -18.93 -13.78
C LYS A 13 1.52 -17.86 -12.83
N VAL A 14 0.65 -18.25 -11.91
CA VAL A 14 0.11 -17.37 -10.87
C VAL A 14 0.53 -17.91 -9.50
N ILE A 15 1.16 -17.05 -8.70
CA ILE A 15 1.73 -17.42 -7.40
C ILE A 15 1.17 -16.46 -6.34
N PRO A 16 0.55 -16.94 -5.25
CA PRO A 16 0.16 -16.05 -4.15
C PRO A 16 1.40 -15.43 -3.51
N ILE A 17 1.33 -14.15 -3.13
CA ILE A 17 2.38 -13.48 -2.37
C ILE A 17 1.84 -12.95 -1.05
N ALA A 18 2.73 -12.73 -0.09
CA ALA A 18 2.38 -12.23 1.22
C ALA A 18 1.55 -10.94 1.11
N GLY A 19 0.42 -10.92 1.81
CA GLY A 19 -0.44 -9.75 1.91
C GLY A 19 0.12 -8.68 2.83
N ASP A 20 -0.57 -7.54 2.85
CA ASP A 20 -0.36 -6.47 3.82
C ASP A 20 -1.49 -6.46 4.87
N ALA A 21 -1.49 -5.48 5.78
CA ALA A 21 -2.55 -5.28 6.76
C ALA A 21 -3.85 -4.68 6.17
N SER A 22 -4.17 -4.99 4.91
CA SER A 22 -5.37 -4.51 4.22
C SER A 22 -6.30 -5.66 3.79
N PHE A 23 -7.44 -5.34 3.18
CA PHE A 23 -8.34 -6.34 2.58
C PHE A 23 -7.89 -6.82 1.19
N ARG A 24 -6.67 -6.48 0.77
CA ARG A 24 -6.09 -6.90 -0.50
C ARG A 24 -5.41 -8.25 -0.37
N THR A 25 -5.65 -9.12 -1.33
CA THR A 25 -4.80 -10.28 -1.61
C THR A 25 -4.02 -10.04 -2.88
N PHE A 26 -2.80 -10.56 -2.93
CA PHE A 26 -1.86 -10.29 -4.00
C PHE A 26 -1.41 -11.61 -4.63
N TYR A 27 -1.33 -11.63 -5.96
CA TYR A 27 -0.79 -12.75 -6.72
C TYR A 27 0.21 -12.23 -7.74
N ARG A 28 1.39 -12.84 -7.78
CA ARG A 28 2.37 -12.61 -8.84
C ARG A 28 1.98 -13.43 -10.07
N LEU A 29 1.73 -12.72 -11.16
CA LEU A 29 1.48 -13.26 -12.49
C LEU A 29 2.81 -13.23 -13.26
N LEU A 30 3.35 -14.41 -13.57
CA LEU A 30 4.51 -14.58 -14.43
C LEU A 30 4.04 -14.87 -15.86
N ILE A 31 4.48 -14.05 -16.80
CA ILE A 31 4.22 -14.20 -18.23
C ILE A 31 5.57 -14.17 -18.94
N ASN A 32 6.00 -15.32 -19.45
CA ASN A 32 7.31 -15.49 -20.08
C ASN A 32 8.45 -15.00 -19.14
N LYS A 33 9.19 -13.94 -19.54
CA LYS A 33 10.27 -13.31 -18.75
C LYS A 33 9.83 -12.08 -17.95
N THR A 34 8.54 -11.80 -17.89
CA THR A 34 8.00 -10.61 -17.22
C THR A 34 7.06 -11.00 -16.08
N SER A 35 6.92 -10.12 -15.10
CA SER A 35 6.00 -10.31 -14.00
C SER A 35 5.11 -9.09 -13.75
N LYS A 36 3.94 -9.35 -13.19
CA LYS A 36 2.92 -8.38 -12.81
C LYS A 36 2.30 -8.82 -11.49
N ILE A 37 1.72 -7.88 -10.75
CA ILE A 37 0.94 -8.21 -9.54
C ILE A 37 -0.54 -8.02 -9.81
N ILE A 38 -1.30 -9.08 -9.58
CA ILE A 38 -2.76 -9.05 -9.49
C ILE A 38 -3.11 -8.68 -8.05
N VAL A 39 -3.87 -7.60 -7.88
CA VAL A 39 -4.43 -7.20 -6.58
C VAL A 39 -5.92 -7.49 -6.62
N PHE A 40 -6.41 -8.20 -5.62
CA PHE A 40 -7.81 -8.56 -5.46
C PHE A 40 -8.34 -8.05 -4.11
N ALA A 41 -9.54 -7.47 -4.07
CA ALA A 41 -10.14 -7.03 -2.81
C ALA A 41 -11.68 -7.05 -2.85
N LYS A 42 -12.31 -7.91 -2.02
CA LYS A 42 -13.79 -7.97 -1.92
C LYS A 42 -14.38 -6.85 -1.05
N LYS A 43 -13.68 -6.47 0.03
CA LYS A 43 -14.11 -5.45 1.00
C LYS A 43 -13.46 -4.10 0.71
N GLU A 44 -14.15 -3.02 1.05
CA GLU A 44 -13.68 -1.64 0.86
C GLU A 44 -13.09 -1.39 -0.55
N LYS A 45 -13.78 -1.87 -1.60
CA LYS A 45 -13.29 -1.91 -2.99
C LYS A 45 -12.75 -0.56 -3.47
N TYR A 46 -13.45 0.52 -3.12
CA TYR A 46 -13.01 1.87 -3.49
C TYR A 46 -11.63 2.19 -2.92
N LYS A 47 -11.41 2.00 -1.62
CA LYS A 47 -10.13 2.27 -0.95
C LYS A 47 -9.02 1.36 -1.49
N ASN A 48 -9.29 0.07 -1.59
CA ASN A 48 -8.27 -0.94 -1.89
C ASN A 48 -7.87 -1.00 -3.38
N LEU A 49 -8.76 -0.62 -4.31
CA LEU A 49 -8.50 -0.73 -5.75
C LEU A 49 -8.48 0.63 -6.46
N ILE A 50 -9.45 1.50 -6.19
CA ILE A 50 -9.63 2.75 -6.94
C ILE A 50 -8.74 3.86 -6.36
N ALA A 51 -8.88 4.16 -5.06
CA ALA A 51 -8.08 5.16 -4.36
C ALA A 51 -6.60 4.78 -4.40
N TYR A 52 -6.28 3.50 -4.15
CA TYR A 52 -4.93 2.96 -4.28
C TYR A 52 -4.29 3.27 -5.64
N ALA A 53 -4.99 2.95 -6.73
CA ALA A 53 -4.45 3.18 -8.07
C ALA A 53 -4.37 4.69 -8.42
N ALA A 54 -5.32 5.50 -7.94
CA ALA A 54 -5.27 6.96 -8.10
C ALA A 54 -4.06 7.58 -7.37
N VAL A 55 -3.82 7.18 -6.12
CA VAL A 55 -2.67 7.64 -5.32
C VAL A 55 -1.35 7.23 -5.97
N ASN A 56 -1.22 5.98 -6.42
CA ASN A 56 -0.03 5.53 -7.15
C ASN A 56 0.22 6.38 -8.41
N GLN A 57 -0.82 6.65 -9.20
CA GLN A 57 -0.69 7.51 -10.38
C GLN A 57 -0.26 8.94 -10.01
N PHE A 58 -0.81 9.50 -8.93
CA PHE A 58 -0.44 10.82 -8.44
C PHE A 58 1.04 10.87 -8.00
N LEU A 59 1.51 9.88 -7.25
CA LEU A 59 2.91 9.76 -6.84
C LEU A 59 3.84 9.68 -8.05
N ARG A 60 3.52 8.85 -9.05
CA ARG A 60 4.31 8.74 -10.29
C ARG A 60 4.39 10.05 -11.07
N LYS A 61 3.29 10.81 -11.17
CA LYS A 61 3.29 12.13 -11.82
C LYS A 61 4.23 13.12 -11.12
N ASN A 62 4.50 12.91 -9.84
CA ASN A 62 5.45 13.70 -9.05
C ASN A 62 6.82 13.00 -8.92
N LYS A 63 7.18 12.11 -9.85
CA LYS A 63 8.48 11.42 -9.91
C LYS A 63 8.80 10.55 -8.68
N ILE A 64 7.78 10.10 -7.95
CA ILE A 64 7.91 9.09 -6.89
C ILE A 64 7.64 7.72 -7.48
N LEU A 65 8.53 6.76 -7.20
CA LEU A 65 8.37 5.39 -7.64
C LEU A 65 7.23 4.72 -6.86
N ALA A 66 6.11 4.47 -7.57
CA ALA A 66 4.94 3.75 -7.07
C ALA A 66 4.43 2.81 -8.17
N PRO A 67 3.71 1.72 -7.86
CA PRO A 67 3.33 0.72 -8.86
C PRO A 67 2.51 1.31 -10.01
N LYS A 68 2.95 1.12 -11.26
CA LYS A 68 2.15 1.46 -12.44
C LYS A 68 0.91 0.56 -12.52
N LEU A 69 -0.27 1.16 -12.74
CA LEU A 69 -1.48 0.42 -13.08
C LEU A 69 -1.45 0.02 -14.57
N TYR A 70 -1.57 -1.27 -14.86
CA TYR A 70 -1.65 -1.79 -16.23
C TYR A 70 -3.10 -2.00 -16.68
N ALA A 71 -3.91 -2.61 -15.82
CA ALA A 71 -5.30 -2.92 -16.12
C ALA A 71 -6.14 -2.92 -14.86
N ASN A 72 -7.45 -2.74 -15.01
CA ASN A 72 -8.41 -2.83 -13.92
C ASN A 72 -9.69 -3.50 -14.39
N ASN A 73 -10.30 -4.30 -13.52
CA ASN A 73 -11.64 -4.84 -13.68
C ASN A 73 -12.35 -4.76 -12.32
N TYR A 74 -12.96 -3.62 -12.05
CA TYR A 74 -13.59 -3.35 -10.76
C TYR A 74 -14.85 -4.19 -10.51
N SER A 75 -15.58 -4.62 -11.56
CA SER A 75 -16.72 -5.53 -11.37
C SER A 75 -16.26 -6.90 -10.87
N LYS A 76 -15.08 -7.35 -11.31
CA LYS A 76 -14.42 -8.58 -10.81
C LYS A 76 -13.52 -8.35 -9.59
N ASN A 77 -13.47 -7.14 -9.03
CA ASN A 77 -12.66 -6.79 -7.86
C ASN A 77 -11.14 -6.92 -8.04
N ILE A 78 -10.64 -6.69 -9.25
CA ILE A 78 -9.22 -6.92 -9.61
C ILE A 78 -8.58 -5.67 -10.22
N ILE A 79 -7.31 -5.44 -9.90
CA ILE A 79 -6.40 -4.59 -10.69
C ILE A 79 -5.08 -5.32 -10.96
N ILE A 80 -4.39 -4.94 -12.04
CA ILE A 80 -3.05 -5.44 -12.39
C ILE A 80 -2.07 -4.28 -12.31
N ILE A 81 -1.03 -4.45 -11.51
CA ILE A 81 0.00 -3.44 -11.25
C ILE A 81 1.41 -3.97 -11.55
N GLU A 82 2.36 -3.03 -11.58
CA GLU A 82 3.80 -3.28 -11.63
C GLU A 82 4.29 -4.12 -10.47
N ASP A 83 5.18 -5.05 -10.80
CA ASP A 83 5.89 -5.90 -9.85
C ASP A 83 7.30 -5.33 -9.65
N PHE A 84 7.64 -4.96 -8.43
CA PHE A 84 8.97 -4.48 -8.06
C PHE A 84 9.92 -5.61 -7.64
N GLY A 85 9.48 -6.87 -7.75
CA GLY A 85 10.26 -8.03 -7.35
C GLY A 85 10.24 -8.24 -5.83
N ASP A 86 11.24 -8.96 -5.33
CA ASP A 86 11.28 -9.46 -3.94
C ASP A 86 12.31 -8.78 -3.05
N LEU A 87 13.04 -7.80 -3.59
CA LEU A 87 14.06 -7.08 -2.83
C LEU A 87 13.40 -5.96 -2.01
N SER A 88 13.25 -6.23 -0.72
CA SER A 88 12.70 -5.29 0.26
C SER A 88 13.80 -4.59 1.06
N PHE A 89 13.46 -3.47 1.69
CA PHE A 89 14.41 -2.69 2.50
C PHE A 89 14.95 -3.49 3.69
N ASP A 90 14.14 -4.33 4.34
CA ASP A 90 14.58 -5.20 5.43
C ASP A 90 15.68 -6.17 4.97
N LYS A 91 15.51 -6.82 3.80
CA LYS A 91 16.55 -7.69 3.21
C LYS A 91 17.84 -6.94 2.90
N ILE A 92 17.73 -5.69 2.44
CA ILE A 92 18.92 -4.83 2.20
C ILE A 92 19.62 -4.50 3.52
N LEU A 93 18.87 -4.12 4.56
CA LEU A 93 19.41 -3.72 5.85
C LEU A 93 20.08 -4.88 6.58
N LEU A 94 19.56 -6.11 6.47
CA LEU A 94 20.16 -7.30 7.07
C LEU A 94 21.55 -7.62 6.49
N ARG A 95 21.79 -7.27 5.23
CA ARG A 95 23.05 -7.57 4.53
C ARG A 95 24.12 -6.48 4.71
N LYS A 96 23.77 -5.31 5.25
CA LYS A 96 24.68 -4.17 5.37
C LYS A 96 25.19 -3.99 6.80
N LYS A 97 26.52 -3.87 6.94
CA LYS A 97 27.17 -3.47 8.19
C LYS A 97 26.80 -2.02 8.57
N ASN A 98 26.97 -1.08 7.64
CA ASN A 98 26.55 0.31 7.83
C ASN A 98 25.16 0.55 7.21
N LYS A 99 24.18 0.81 8.08
CA LYS A 99 22.77 1.03 7.71
C LYS A 99 22.43 2.50 7.49
N LEU A 100 23.25 3.42 8.01
CA LEU A 100 22.95 4.86 8.03
C LEU A 100 22.74 5.44 6.64
N SER A 101 23.57 5.04 5.67
CA SER A 101 23.43 5.49 4.28
C SER A 101 22.08 5.10 3.65
N THR A 102 21.61 3.88 3.92
CA THR A 102 20.29 3.42 3.46
C THR A 102 19.15 4.19 4.14
N TYR A 103 19.24 4.43 5.45
CA TYR A 103 18.25 5.24 6.17
C TYR A 103 18.22 6.68 5.67
N LYS A 104 19.38 7.28 5.37
CA LYS A 104 19.44 8.62 4.78
C LYS A 104 18.67 8.69 3.47
N GLN A 105 18.83 7.71 2.58
CA GLN A 105 18.08 7.63 1.32
C GLN A 105 16.56 7.53 1.54
N LEU A 106 16.11 6.81 2.57
CA LEU A 106 14.70 6.74 2.94
C LEU A 106 14.16 8.09 3.44
N VAL A 107 14.93 8.78 4.29
CA VAL A 107 14.56 10.12 4.77
C VAL A 107 14.50 11.11 3.62
N ASP A 108 15.48 11.09 2.71
CA ASP A 108 15.48 11.93 1.50
C ASP A 108 14.25 11.66 0.62
N LEU A 109 13.80 10.41 0.51
CA LEU A 109 12.56 10.05 -0.19
C LEU A 109 11.32 10.63 0.51
N LEU A 110 11.25 10.58 1.85
CA LEU A 110 10.15 11.18 2.60
C LEU A 110 10.10 12.69 2.41
N LEU A 111 11.25 13.37 2.44
CA LEU A 111 11.34 14.81 2.16
C LEU A 111 10.89 15.15 0.74
N LYS A 112 11.22 14.31 -0.26
CA LYS A 112 10.71 14.47 -1.62
C LYS A 112 9.19 14.35 -1.69
N ILE A 113 8.61 13.39 -0.98
CA ILE A 113 7.14 13.22 -0.91
C ILE A 113 6.49 14.43 -0.24
N GLN A 114 7.05 14.92 0.87
CA GLN A 114 6.52 16.09 1.59
C GLN A 114 6.53 17.38 0.76
N LYS A 115 7.50 17.53 -0.15
CA LYS A 115 7.58 18.68 -1.07
C LYS A 115 6.51 18.67 -2.18
N ILE A 116 5.77 17.58 -2.35
CA ILE A 116 4.69 17.52 -3.34
C ILE A 116 3.56 18.44 -2.89
N LYS A 117 3.14 19.37 -3.76
CA LYS A 117 2.00 20.25 -3.48
C LYS A 117 0.76 19.42 -3.18
N ALA A 118 0.25 19.55 -1.95
CA ALA A 118 -0.95 18.86 -1.51
C ALA A 118 -2.13 19.23 -2.42
N LYS A 119 -2.81 18.21 -2.96
CA LYS A 119 -4.04 18.38 -3.73
C LYS A 119 -5.19 17.81 -2.94
N THR A 120 -6.24 18.60 -2.73
CA THR A 120 -7.49 18.13 -2.11
C THR A 120 -8.23 17.13 -3.01
N LYS A 121 -7.99 17.20 -4.32
CA LYS A 121 -8.55 16.29 -5.31
C LYS A 121 -7.47 15.83 -6.28
N ILE A 122 -7.37 14.53 -6.48
CA ILE A 122 -6.53 13.93 -7.52
C ILE A 122 -7.42 13.26 -8.57
N LYS A 123 -6.95 13.23 -9.83
CA LYS A 123 -7.65 12.50 -10.88
C LYS A 123 -7.64 11.01 -10.54
N SER A 124 -8.81 10.40 -10.52
CA SER A 124 -9.00 8.95 -10.40
C SER A 124 -9.26 8.33 -11.77
N ILE A 125 -9.32 7.01 -11.80
CA ILE A 125 -9.64 6.22 -12.99
C ILE A 125 -11.14 6.42 -13.31
N LYS A 126 -11.46 6.61 -14.60
CA LYS A 126 -12.77 7.03 -15.16
C LYS A 126 -13.18 8.50 -14.91
N ASN A 127 -12.24 9.46 -14.99
CA ASN A 127 -12.51 10.91 -14.92
C ASN A 127 -13.21 11.42 -13.64
N ARG A 128 -13.35 10.60 -12.61
CA ARG A 128 -13.82 11.04 -11.28
C ARG A 128 -12.65 11.57 -10.46
N SER A 129 -12.89 12.49 -9.54
CA SER A 129 -11.87 12.93 -8.58
C SER A 129 -11.87 12.03 -7.35
N HIS A 130 -10.70 11.61 -6.87
CA HIS A 130 -10.52 11.09 -5.53
C HIS A 130 -10.16 12.25 -4.59
N ILE A 131 -10.90 12.38 -3.50
CA ILE A 131 -10.65 13.41 -2.48
C ILE A 131 -9.55 12.88 -1.56
N ILE A 132 -8.47 13.65 -1.42
CA ILE A 132 -7.47 13.39 -0.39
C ILE A 132 -7.90 14.18 0.84
N GLU A 133 -8.33 13.45 1.87
CA GLU A 133 -8.69 14.04 3.15
C GLU A 133 -7.47 14.67 3.81
N LYS A 134 -7.66 15.84 4.43
CA LYS A 134 -6.60 16.45 5.23
C LYS A 134 -6.37 15.58 6.46
N TYR A 135 -5.11 15.21 6.69
CA TYR A 135 -4.74 14.51 7.90
C TYR A 135 -5.06 15.39 9.11
N SER A 136 -5.89 14.88 10.01
CA SER A 136 -6.41 15.62 11.16
C SER A 136 -6.04 14.93 12.46
N LYS A 137 -6.10 15.67 13.58
CA LYS A 137 -5.87 15.09 14.91
C LYS A 137 -6.83 13.92 15.18
N ASN A 138 -8.06 13.98 14.66
CA ASN A 138 -9.03 12.88 14.75
C ASN A 138 -8.57 11.62 14.01
N HIS A 139 -7.90 11.76 12.86
CA HIS A 139 -7.29 10.63 12.16
C HIS A 139 -6.16 10.01 12.98
N LEU A 140 -5.23 10.83 13.46
CA LEU A 140 -4.13 10.39 14.32
C LEU A 140 -4.64 9.65 15.57
N PHE A 141 -5.71 10.15 16.18
CA PHE A 141 -6.37 9.48 17.31
C PHE A 141 -6.99 8.12 16.94
N ARG A 142 -7.70 8.04 15.81
CA ARG A 142 -8.28 6.78 15.33
C ARG A 142 -7.18 5.75 15.04
N GLU A 143 -6.09 6.17 14.41
CA GLU A 143 -4.94 5.30 14.12
C GLU A 143 -4.24 4.83 15.41
N SER A 144 -4.04 5.74 16.38
CA SER A 144 -3.49 5.38 17.70
C SER A 144 -4.36 4.35 18.42
N ASN A 145 -5.69 4.46 18.25
CA ASN A 145 -6.62 3.54 18.88
C ASN A 145 -6.57 2.11 18.32
N LEU A 146 -6.00 1.90 17.13
CA LEU A 146 -5.84 0.56 16.55
C LEU A 146 -5.01 -0.37 17.45
N PHE A 147 -4.07 0.17 18.24
CA PHE A 147 -3.34 -0.62 19.24
C PHE A 147 -4.29 -1.25 20.27
N PHE A 148 -5.23 -0.46 20.82
CA PHE A 148 -6.20 -0.95 21.80
C PHE A 148 -7.26 -1.84 21.16
N ASP A 149 -7.61 -1.58 19.89
CA ASP A 149 -8.71 -2.25 19.22
C ASP A 149 -8.28 -3.58 18.56
N TRP A 150 -7.03 -3.70 18.12
CA TRP A 150 -6.55 -4.86 17.34
C TRP A 150 -5.46 -5.66 18.06
N TYR A 151 -4.53 -5.01 18.75
CA TYR A 151 -3.39 -5.69 19.36
C TYR A 151 -3.67 -6.16 20.79
N LEU A 152 -4.11 -5.26 21.68
CA LEU A 152 -4.38 -5.63 23.08
C LEU A 152 -5.42 -6.74 23.29
N PRO A 153 -6.47 -6.90 22.46
CA PRO A 153 -7.42 -8.00 22.60
C PRO A 153 -6.79 -9.39 22.51
N LEU A 154 -5.57 -9.51 21.95
CA LEU A 154 -4.83 -10.77 21.91
C LEU A 154 -4.27 -11.18 23.29
N PHE A 155 -4.22 -10.27 24.26
CA PHE A 155 -3.55 -10.48 25.55
C PHE A 155 -4.43 -10.14 26.77
N LEU A 156 -5.42 -9.25 26.61
CA LEU A 156 -6.19 -8.70 27.72
C LEU A 156 -7.70 -8.79 27.47
N ASN A 157 -8.46 -8.86 28.56
CA ASN A 157 -9.92 -8.78 28.48
C ASN A 157 -10.42 -7.36 28.20
N LYS A 158 -11.66 -7.25 27.72
CA LYS A 158 -12.27 -5.98 27.31
C LYS A 158 -12.27 -4.92 28.42
N LYS A 159 -12.51 -5.30 29.69
CA LYS A 159 -12.57 -4.37 30.83
C LYS A 159 -11.20 -3.71 31.08
N LYS A 160 -10.12 -4.49 31.09
CA LYS A 160 -8.75 -3.98 31.22
C LYS A 160 -8.39 -3.06 30.06
N ILE A 161 -8.71 -3.46 28.82
CA ILE A 161 -8.45 -2.67 27.62
C ILE A 161 -9.14 -1.31 27.68
N LEU A 162 -10.41 -1.26 28.09
CA LEU A 162 -11.15 -0.01 28.23
C LEU A 162 -10.50 0.93 29.26
N GLY A 163 -10.03 0.38 30.39
CA GLY A 163 -9.30 1.13 31.41
C GLY A 163 -8.02 1.77 30.86
N ILE A 164 -7.18 0.96 30.20
CA ILE A 164 -5.92 1.40 29.60
C ILE A 164 -6.19 2.43 28.50
N LYS A 165 -7.12 2.14 27.57
CA LYS A 165 -7.50 3.04 26.47
C LYS A 165 -7.95 4.41 27.00
N LYS A 166 -8.75 4.45 28.07
CA LYS A 166 -9.20 5.70 28.68
C LYS A 166 -8.04 6.51 29.27
N GLN A 167 -7.11 5.87 29.97
CA GLN A 167 -5.93 6.54 30.54
C GLN A 167 -5.01 7.06 29.43
N SER A 168 -4.66 6.21 28.46
CA SER A 168 -3.81 6.57 27.33
C SER A 168 -4.41 7.68 26.48
N ASN A 169 -5.71 7.65 26.18
CA ASN A 169 -6.34 8.69 25.37
C ASN A 169 -6.31 10.08 26.04
N LYS A 170 -6.34 10.16 27.38
CA LYS A 170 -6.13 11.44 28.09
C LYS A 170 -4.72 12.00 27.86
N ILE A 171 -3.71 11.12 27.85
CA ILE A 171 -2.31 11.50 27.61
C ILE A 171 -2.13 11.90 26.14
N LEU A 172 -2.62 11.07 25.21
CA LEU A 172 -2.55 11.33 23.77
C LEU A 172 -3.25 12.63 23.39
N LEU A 173 -4.37 12.98 24.04
CA LEU A 173 -5.02 14.28 23.83
C LEU A 173 -4.10 15.44 24.12
N LYS A 174 -3.40 15.43 25.25
CA LYS A 174 -2.45 16.48 25.61
C LYS A 174 -1.28 16.54 24.62
N LEU A 175 -0.78 15.39 24.17
CA LEU A 175 0.34 15.30 23.22
C LEU A 175 -0.04 15.81 21.82
N TYR A 176 -1.25 15.48 21.35
CA TYR A 176 -1.69 15.87 20.01
C TYR A 176 -2.21 17.31 19.95
N THR A 177 -2.52 17.93 21.09
CA THR A 177 -2.91 19.34 21.16
C THR A 177 -1.73 20.31 21.20
N ARG A 178 -0.52 19.84 21.56
CA ARG A 178 0.73 20.60 21.39
C ARG A 178 1.03 20.82 19.91
#